data_AF-A0A3P6R3D7-F1
#
_entry.id   AF-A0A3P6R3D7-F1
#
_cell.length_a   1.000
_cell.length_b   1.000
_cell.length_c   1.000
_cell.angle_alpha   90.00
_cell.angle_beta   90.00
_cell.angle_gamma   90.00
#
_symmetry.space_group_name_H-M   'P 1'
#
loop_
_entity.id
_entity.type
_entity.pdbx_description
1 polymer ?
#
loop_
_entity_poly.entity_id
_entity_poly.type
_entity_poly.pdbx_seq_one_letter_code
_entity_poly.pdbx_strand_id
1 'polypeptide(L)'
;MFRALVAANKLLNNGRKQKLRKNVKTVILIYASNYRDKDFNDARELAEEIRRNGTDIMAVAFDQGGKIDALERMVEIASPGHFFTSRLLYLSRSIKQALCEVNCFCKSSWHHYTALIGRKIRKYGVCLQIGEKNANWMSVSDCGRIFQGKNCHGSGPNSPEYGFLARKDKFCILSFDRQRR
;
A
#
# COMPACT_ATOMS: atom_id res chain seq x y z
N MET A 1 1.15 18.43 -17.16
CA MET A 1 0.97 17.21 -16.33
C MET A 1 -0.45 16.68 -16.44
N PHE A 2 -1.46 17.53 -16.27
CA PHE A 2 -2.88 17.21 -16.42
C PHE A 2 -3.20 16.33 -17.66
N ARG A 3 -2.78 16.74 -18.86
CA ARG A 3 -3.02 15.96 -20.10
C ARG A 3 -2.49 14.52 -20.04
N ALA A 4 -1.33 14.31 -19.42
CA ALA A 4 -0.75 12.98 -19.28
C ALA A 4 -1.56 12.11 -18.31
N LEU A 5 -2.04 12.70 -17.20
CA LEU A 5 -2.96 12.03 -16.27
C LEU A 5 -4.28 11.66 -16.96
N VAL A 6 -4.86 12.56 -17.76
CA VAL A 6 -6.08 12.28 -18.55
C VAL A 6 -5.85 11.10 -19.50
N ALA A 7 -4.75 11.11 -20.25
CA ALA A 7 -4.43 10.05 -21.18
C ALA A 7 -4.24 8.70 -20.46
N ALA A 8 -3.46 8.69 -19.37
CA ALA A 8 -3.22 7.49 -18.57
C ALA A 8 -4.51 6.91 -17.97
N ASN A 9 -5.37 7.75 -17.39
CA ASN A 9 -6.65 7.33 -16.83
C ASN A 9 -7.57 6.72 -17.90
N LYS A 10 -7.65 7.36 -19.08
CA LYS A 10 -8.41 6.82 -20.23
C LYS A 10 -7.88 5.47 -20.69
N LEU A 11 -6.56 5.31 -20.81
CA LEU A 11 -5.93 4.05 -21.20
C LEU A 11 -6.23 2.93 -20.19
N LEU A 12 -6.12 3.22 -18.89
CA LEU A 12 -6.45 2.25 -17.83
C LEU A 12 -7.91 1.82 -17.87
N ASN A 13 -8.83 2.77 -18.02
CA ASN A 13 -10.27 2.49 -18.08
C ASN A 13 -10.65 1.69 -19.32
N ASN A 14 -10.04 1.99 -20.47
CA ASN A 14 -10.28 1.25 -21.71
C ASN A 14 -9.67 -0.16 -21.68
N GLY A 15 -8.42 -0.29 -21.22
CA GLY A 15 -7.73 -1.58 -21.14
C GLY A 15 -8.37 -2.57 -20.15
N ARG A 16 -9.13 -2.07 -19.17
CA ARG A 16 -9.82 -2.90 -18.17
C ARG A 16 -11.24 -3.33 -18.51
N LYS A 17 -11.78 -2.97 -19.68
CA LYS A 17 -13.15 -3.36 -20.09
C LYS A 17 -13.40 -4.87 -20.01
N GLN A 18 -12.37 -5.69 -20.24
CA GLN A 18 -12.48 -7.16 -20.19
C GLN A 18 -12.34 -7.76 -18.77
N LYS A 19 -12.00 -6.96 -17.74
CA LYS A 19 -11.85 -7.36 -16.31
C LYS A 19 -11.15 -8.72 -16.06
N LEU A 20 -10.19 -9.11 -16.91
CA LEU A 20 -9.50 -10.40 -16.84
C LEU A 20 -8.81 -10.66 -15.48
N ARG A 21 -8.42 -9.59 -14.78
CA ARG A 21 -7.82 -9.66 -13.43
C ARG A 21 -8.63 -8.84 -12.43
N LYS A 22 -9.67 -9.45 -11.85
CA LYS A 22 -10.63 -8.82 -10.91
C LYS A 22 -9.98 -8.25 -9.63
N ASN A 23 -8.83 -8.76 -9.21
CA ASN A 23 -8.22 -8.41 -7.93
C ASN A 23 -6.83 -7.78 -8.09
N VAL A 24 -6.57 -7.05 -9.17
CA VAL A 24 -5.30 -6.32 -9.33
C VAL A 24 -5.57 -4.84 -9.09
N LYS A 25 -4.68 -4.16 -8.37
CA LYS A 25 -4.72 -2.70 -8.24
C LYS A 25 -3.95 -2.05 -9.38
N THR A 26 -4.44 -0.91 -9.83
CA THR A 26 -3.82 -0.12 -10.90
C THR A 26 -2.95 0.96 -10.30
N VAL A 27 -1.85 1.24 -10.99
CA VAL A 27 -0.93 2.31 -10.63
C VAL A 27 -0.65 3.14 -11.87
N ILE A 28 -0.65 4.46 -11.72
CA ILE A 28 -0.05 5.39 -12.67
C ILE A 28 1.31 5.80 -12.11
N LEU A 29 2.38 5.45 -12.80
CA LEU A 29 3.74 5.87 -12.46
C LEU A 29 4.15 7.05 -13.33
N ILE A 30 4.42 8.20 -12.71
CA ILE A 30 4.74 9.45 -13.38
C ILE A 30 6.19 9.81 -13.08
N TYR A 31 6.99 9.99 -14.13
CA TYR A 31 8.29 10.64 -14.05
C TYR A 31 8.16 12.02 -14.67
N ALA A 32 8.60 13.05 -13.95
CA ALA A 32 8.63 14.40 -14.50
C ALA A 32 9.87 15.16 -14.02
N SER A 33 10.51 15.86 -14.94
CA SER A 33 11.60 16.81 -14.64
C SER A 33 11.16 18.26 -14.62
N ASN A 34 9.88 18.52 -14.89
CA ASN A 34 9.27 19.84 -14.77
C ASN A 34 7.79 19.69 -14.44
N TYR A 35 7.29 20.53 -13.55
CA TYR A 35 5.88 20.65 -13.23
C TYR A 35 5.49 22.13 -13.26
N ARG A 36 4.44 22.47 -14.01
CA ARG A 36 4.05 23.88 -14.27
C ARG A 36 2.75 24.20 -13.57
N ASP A 37 2.67 25.38 -12.98
CA ASP A 37 1.53 25.81 -12.16
C ASP A 37 0.24 26.00 -12.94
N LYS A 38 0.31 26.31 -14.24
CA LYS A 38 -0.88 26.60 -15.07
C LYS A 38 -1.90 25.46 -15.15
N ASP A 39 -1.44 24.21 -14.99
CA ASP A 39 -2.31 23.02 -15.02
C ASP A 39 -2.42 22.36 -13.63
N PHE A 40 -1.97 23.03 -12.57
CA PHE A 40 -1.77 22.40 -11.26
C PHE A 40 -3.09 22.00 -10.59
N ASN A 41 -4.04 22.91 -10.52
CA ASN A 41 -5.32 22.66 -9.85
C ASN A 41 -6.09 21.54 -10.56
N ASP A 42 -6.18 21.59 -11.89
CA ASP A 42 -6.82 20.56 -12.71
C ASP A 42 -6.13 19.20 -12.53
N ALA A 43 -4.79 19.16 -12.50
CA ALA A 43 -4.03 17.94 -12.27
C ALA A 43 -4.28 17.35 -10.87
N ARG A 44 -4.39 18.20 -9.85
CA ARG A 44 -4.67 17.79 -8.47
C ARG A 44 -6.08 17.23 -8.33
N GLU A 45 -7.08 17.92 -8.86
CA GLU A 45 -8.48 17.47 -8.81
C GLU A 45 -8.67 16.13 -9.53
N LEU A 46 -8.08 15.99 -10.72
CA LEU A 46 -8.09 14.72 -11.45
C LEU A 46 -7.33 13.61 -10.70
N ALA A 47 -6.19 13.93 -10.09
CA ALA A 47 -5.43 12.97 -9.29
C ALA A 47 -6.25 12.44 -8.10
N GLU A 48 -6.97 13.33 -7.41
CA GLU A 48 -7.89 12.93 -6.33
C GLU A 48 -8.98 11.98 -6.83
N GLU A 49 -9.58 12.27 -7.99
CA GLU A 49 -10.59 11.39 -8.59
C GLU A 49 -10.03 10.01 -8.93
N ILE A 50 -8.85 9.96 -9.57
CA ILE A 50 -8.16 8.71 -9.92
C ILE A 50 -7.91 7.86 -8.66
N ARG A 51 -7.46 8.49 -7.56
CA ARG A 51 -7.21 7.82 -6.28
C ARG A 51 -8.50 7.30 -5.64
N ARG A 52 -9.57 8.11 -5.64
CA ARG A 52 -10.90 7.67 -5.15
C ARG A 52 -11.44 6.48 -5.94
N ASN A 53 -11.16 6.43 -7.24
CA ASN A 53 -11.51 5.30 -8.11
C ASN A 53 -10.61 4.05 -7.91
N GLY A 54 -9.70 4.10 -6.93
CA GLY A 54 -8.90 2.96 -6.48
C GLY A 54 -7.64 2.71 -7.32
N THR A 55 -7.18 3.72 -8.08
CA THR A 55 -5.91 3.71 -8.79
C THR A 55 -4.88 4.57 -8.04
N ASP A 56 -3.76 3.97 -7.68
CA ASP A 56 -2.69 4.70 -7.00
C ASP A 56 -1.84 5.50 -7.99
N ILE A 57 -1.35 6.66 -7.54
CA ILE A 57 -0.43 7.49 -8.32
C ILE A 57 0.93 7.49 -7.63
N MET A 58 1.94 6.98 -8.33
CA MET A 58 3.34 7.09 -7.91
C MET A 58 3.99 8.22 -8.70
N ALA A 59 4.56 9.19 -8.00
CA ALA A 59 5.17 10.36 -8.62
C ALA A 59 6.67 10.39 -8.33
N VAL A 60 7.48 10.52 -9.38
CA VAL A 60 8.93 10.65 -9.31
C VAL A 60 9.33 12.03 -9.83
N ALA A 61 9.73 12.90 -8.92
CA ALA A 61 10.35 14.17 -9.22
C ALA A 61 11.79 13.93 -9.69
N PHE A 62 12.04 14.11 -10.98
CA PHE A 62 13.34 13.90 -11.59
C PHE A 62 14.09 15.23 -11.72
N ASP A 63 14.92 15.53 -10.73
CA ASP A 63 15.71 16.75 -10.73
C ASP A 63 16.83 16.68 -11.80
N GLN A 64 16.76 17.59 -12.77
CA GLN A 64 17.76 17.80 -13.82
C GLN A 64 18.50 19.15 -13.65
N GLY A 65 18.57 19.70 -12.43
CA GLY A 65 19.14 21.02 -12.16
C GLY A 65 18.16 22.17 -12.43
N GLY A 66 16.86 21.92 -12.29
CA GLY A 66 15.77 22.87 -12.61
C GLY A 66 15.06 23.46 -11.38
N LYS A 67 13.80 23.90 -11.57
CA LYS A 67 12.94 24.45 -10.49
C LYS A 67 12.49 23.34 -9.52
N ILE A 68 13.28 23.09 -8.49
CA ILE A 68 13.04 22.05 -7.47
C ILE A 68 11.68 22.25 -6.79
N ASP A 69 11.33 23.47 -6.41
CA ASP A 69 10.07 23.78 -5.72
C ASP A 69 8.84 23.34 -6.52
N ALA A 70 8.89 23.51 -7.84
CA ALA A 70 7.80 23.10 -8.71
C ALA A 70 7.66 21.57 -8.74
N LEU A 71 8.77 20.82 -8.67
CA LEU A 71 8.76 19.37 -8.59
C LEU A 71 8.27 18.84 -7.23
N GLU A 72 8.52 19.55 -6.13
CA GLU A 72 8.03 19.16 -4.80
C GLU A 72 6.50 19.15 -4.73
N ARG A 73 5.84 20.05 -5.47
CA ARG A 73 4.37 20.08 -5.57
C ARG A 73 3.76 18.80 -6.19
N MET A 74 4.58 17.94 -6.80
CA MET A 74 4.11 16.61 -7.24
C MET A 74 3.69 15.71 -6.07
N VAL A 75 4.07 16.03 -4.83
CA VAL A 75 3.56 15.31 -3.65
C VAL A 75 2.04 15.40 -3.53
N GLU A 76 1.42 16.50 -3.97
CA GLU A 76 -0.03 16.70 -3.88
C GLU A 76 -0.83 15.80 -4.85
N ILE A 77 -0.21 15.38 -5.95
CA ILE A 77 -0.83 14.46 -6.92
C ILE A 77 -0.53 12.99 -6.61
N ALA A 78 0.55 12.70 -5.87
CA ALA A 78 0.92 11.35 -5.50
C ALA A 78 -0.07 10.75 -4.51
N SER A 79 -0.26 9.43 -4.55
CA SER A 79 -0.89 8.71 -3.44
C SER A 79 -0.03 8.88 -2.17
N PRO A 80 -0.63 8.84 -0.97
CA PRO A 80 0.11 8.95 0.28
C PRO A 80 1.29 7.96 0.34
N GLY A 81 2.50 8.47 0.61
CA GLY A 81 3.72 7.66 0.69
C GLY A 81 4.35 7.27 -0.66
N HIS A 82 3.74 7.65 -1.79
CA HIS A 82 4.15 7.28 -3.15
C HIS A 82 4.82 8.42 -3.94
N PHE A 83 5.35 9.43 -3.24
CA PHE A 83 6.21 10.45 -3.81
C PHE A 83 7.69 10.06 -3.64
N PHE A 84 8.46 10.19 -4.71
CA PHE A 84 9.89 9.88 -4.78
C PHE A 84 10.65 10.99 -5.49
N THR A 85 11.94 11.11 -5.23
CA THR A 85 12.85 12.01 -5.93
C THR A 85 13.95 11.22 -6.64
N SER A 86 14.51 11.75 -7.73
CA SER A 86 15.66 11.13 -8.43
C SER A 86 16.90 10.98 -7.55
N ARG A 87 17.02 11.80 -6.50
CA ARG A 87 18.12 11.79 -5.53
C ARG A 87 17.98 10.65 -4.50
N LEU A 88 16.86 9.93 -4.47
CA LEU A 88 16.64 8.83 -3.54
C LEU A 88 17.59 7.66 -3.84
N LEU A 89 18.43 7.30 -2.87
CA LEU A 89 19.24 6.09 -2.94
C LEU A 89 18.34 4.86 -3.16
N TYR A 90 18.71 4.02 -4.12
CA TYR A 90 17.95 2.83 -4.50
C TYR A 90 16.50 3.12 -4.94
N LEU A 91 16.28 4.20 -5.69
CA LEU A 91 14.96 4.58 -6.24
C LEU A 91 14.23 3.40 -6.91
N SER A 92 14.92 2.64 -7.76
CA SER A 92 14.33 1.48 -8.46
C SER A 92 13.83 0.41 -7.50
N ARG A 93 14.56 0.15 -6.40
CA ARG A 93 14.13 -0.77 -5.34
C ARG A 93 12.91 -0.24 -4.60
N SER A 94 12.88 1.06 -4.32
CA SER A 94 11.76 1.72 -3.64
C SER A 94 10.48 1.68 -4.47
N ILE A 95 10.57 1.93 -5.78
CA ILE A 95 9.42 1.85 -6.70
C ILE A 95 8.93 0.41 -6.83
N LYS A 96 9.84 -0.56 -7.00
CA LYS A 96 9.48 -1.99 -7.02
C LYS A 96 8.74 -2.40 -5.75
N GLN A 97 9.26 -2.00 -4.59
CA GLN A 97 8.62 -2.26 -3.30
C GLN A 97 7.22 -1.63 -3.22
N ALA A 98 7.07 -0.38 -3.64
CA ALA A 98 5.78 0.30 -3.65
C ALA A 98 4.76 -0.37 -4.59
N LEU A 99 5.19 -0.85 -5.76
CA LEU A 99 4.34 -1.60 -6.69
C LEU A 99 3.85 -2.93 -6.10
N CYS A 100 4.71 -3.60 -5.33
CA CYS A 100 4.31 -4.77 -4.56
C CYS A 100 3.27 -4.41 -3.49
N GLU A 101 3.52 -3.35 -2.72
CA GLU A 101 2.64 -2.91 -1.63
C GLU A 101 1.24 -2.50 -2.09
N VAL A 102 1.12 -1.85 -3.26
CA VAL A 102 -0.20 -1.52 -3.85
C VAL A 102 -1.02 -2.77 -4.14
N ASN A 103 -0.37 -3.86 -4.54
CA ASN A 103 -1.04 -5.14 -4.77
C ASN A 103 -1.09 -6.02 -3.52
N CYS A 104 -0.64 -5.58 -2.35
CA CYS A 104 -0.87 -6.29 -1.09
C CYS A 104 -2.27 -5.96 -0.56
N PHE A 105 -3.27 -6.80 -0.84
CA PHE A 105 -4.62 -6.72 -0.24
C PHE A 105 -4.90 -7.93 0.67
N CYS A 106 -5.84 -7.86 1.59
CA CYS A 106 -6.25 -9.05 2.37
C CYS A 106 -7.69 -9.40 2.00
N LYS A 107 -8.09 -10.66 2.25
CA LYS A 107 -9.52 -11.01 2.16
C LYS A 107 -10.29 -10.20 3.22
N SER A 108 -11.60 -10.06 3.03
CA SER A 108 -12.45 -9.48 4.07
C SER A 108 -12.22 -10.21 5.40
N SER A 109 -12.21 -9.48 6.52
CA SER A 109 -11.88 -9.94 7.89
C SER A 109 -10.42 -10.35 8.16
N TRP A 110 -9.50 -10.11 7.23
CA TRP A 110 -8.06 -10.32 7.44
C TRP A 110 -7.33 -8.97 7.46
N HIS A 111 -6.34 -8.86 8.34
CA HIS A 111 -5.51 -7.67 8.52
C HIS A 111 -4.15 -7.86 7.87
N HIS A 112 -3.57 -6.81 7.28
CA HIS A 112 -2.19 -6.89 6.81
C HIS A 112 -1.23 -6.95 7.99
N TYR A 113 -0.22 -7.80 7.86
CA TYR A 113 0.98 -7.65 8.66
C TYR A 113 1.69 -6.36 8.24
N THR A 114 1.77 -5.42 9.17
CA THR A 114 2.41 -4.13 8.96
C THR A 114 3.41 -3.81 10.05
N ALA A 115 4.51 -3.15 9.70
CA ALA A 115 5.45 -2.60 10.66
C ALA A 115 5.57 -1.09 10.46
N LEU A 116 5.70 -0.34 11.56
CA LEU A 116 6.07 1.06 11.53
C LEU A 116 7.59 1.15 11.42
N ILE A 117 8.09 1.68 10.30
CA ILE A 117 9.52 1.92 10.07
C ILE A 117 9.72 3.43 9.94
N GLY A 118 10.28 4.05 10.97
CA GLY A 118 10.35 5.51 11.09
C GLY A 118 8.93 6.11 11.12
N ARG A 119 8.58 6.92 10.11
CA ARG A 119 7.25 7.54 9.96
C ARG A 119 6.36 6.87 8.92
N LYS A 120 6.74 5.69 8.41
CA LYS A 120 5.99 4.98 7.35
C LYS A 120 5.50 3.62 7.82
N ILE A 121 4.26 3.28 7.46
CA ILE A 121 3.69 1.95 7.67
C ILE A 121 4.05 1.10 6.45
N ARG A 122 4.84 0.04 6.66
CA ARG A 122 5.21 -0.93 5.63
C ARG A 122 4.28 -2.12 5.66
N LYS A 123 3.79 -2.57 4.51
CA LYS A 123 3.00 -3.80 4.36
C LYS A 123 3.90 -4.93 3.86
N TYR A 124 3.80 -6.11 4.46
CA TYR A 124 4.67 -7.26 4.14
C TYR A 124 4.02 -8.31 3.24
N GLY A 125 2.83 -8.05 2.72
CA GLY A 125 2.10 -9.01 1.89
C GLY A 125 1.53 -10.21 2.65
N VAL A 126 1.81 -10.35 3.94
CA VAL A 126 1.20 -11.36 4.81
C VAL A 126 -0.14 -10.85 5.34
N CYS A 127 -1.16 -11.71 5.33
CA CYS A 127 -2.46 -11.44 5.91
C CYS A 127 -2.62 -12.24 7.19
N LEU A 128 -3.18 -11.61 8.22
CA LEU A 128 -3.37 -12.16 9.54
C LEU A 128 -4.86 -12.16 9.88
N GLN A 129 -5.36 -13.31 10.29
CA GLN A 129 -6.67 -13.41 10.93
C GLN A 129 -6.46 -13.45 12.44
N ILE A 130 -7.13 -12.56 13.14
CA ILE A 130 -6.96 -12.39 14.59
C ILE A 130 -8.20 -12.99 15.25
N GLY A 131 -7.99 -14.03 16.05
CA GLY A 131 -9.01 -14.59 16.92
C GLY A 131 -8.93 -13.95 18.29
N GLU A 132 -10.04 -13.45 18.79
CA GLU A 132 -10.17 -12.98 20.18
C GLU A 132 -10.82 -14.07 21.02
N LYS A 133 -10.19 -14.40 22.15
CA LYS A 133 -10.80 -15.22 23.19
C LYS A 133 -10.37 -14.68 24.55
N ASN A 134 -11.34 -14.40 25.42
CA ASN A 134 -11.11 -14.09 26.83
C ASN A 134 -10.61 -15.35 27.53
N ALA A 135 -9.30 -15.59 27.51
CA ALA A 135 -8.70 -16.73 28.19
C ALA A 135 -7.49 -16.28 29.02
N ASN A 136 -7.40 -16.81 30.24
CA ASN A 136 -6.32 -16.49 31.17
C ASN A 136 -4.96 -17.05 30.70
N TRP A 137 -4.97 -17.97 29.74
CA TRP A 137 -3.85 -18.46 28.95
C TRP A 137 -4.39 -18.91 27.57
N MET A 138 -3.75 -18.51 26.47
CA MET A 138 -4.06 -19.08 25.15
C MET A 138 -2.91 -19.99 24.75
N SER A 139 -3.14 -21.30 24.80
CA SER A 139 -2.22 -22.28 24.24
C SER A 139 -2.39 -22.38 22.72
N VAL A 140 -1.36 -22.89 22.03
CA VAL A 140 -1.40 -23.13 20.58
C VAL A 140 -2.56 -24.08 20.22
N SER A 141 -2.91 -25.03 21.10
CA SER A 141 -4.06 -25.94 20.91
C SER A 141 -5.41 -25.21 21.02
N ASP A 142 -5.55 -24.19 21.87
CA ASP A 142 -6.75 -23.34 21.91
C ASP A 142 -6.87 -22.46 20.67
N CYS A 143 -5.75 -21.95 20.14
CA CYS A 143 -5.75 -21.26 18.85
C CYS A 143 -6.14 -22.19 17.69
N GLY A 144 -5.72 -23.46 17.75
CA GLY A 144 -6.13 -24.49 16.79
C GLY A 144 -7.64 -24.68 16.77
N ARG A 145 -8.32 -24.62 17.93
CA ARG A 145 -9.79 -24.69 18.00
C ARG A 145 -10.47 -23.48 17.35
N ILE A 146 -9.94 -22.27 17.54
CA ILE A 146 -10.48 -21.04 16.93
C ILE A 146 -10.40 -21.10 15.40
N PHE A 147 -9.31 -21.65 14.87
CA PHE A 147 -9.07 -21.73 13.43
C PHE A 147 -9.28 -23.13 12.83
N GLN A 148 -10.04 -24.00 13.51
CA GLN A 148 -10.42 -25.35 13.03
C GLN A 148 -9.22 -26.19 12.55
N GLY A 149 -8.15 -26.24 13.34
CA GLY A 149 -6.97 -27.08 13.09
C GLY A 149 -5.91 -26.47 12.15
N LYS A 150 -6.04 -25.20 11.76
CA LYS A 150 -5.01 -24.52 10.97
C LYS A 150 -3.78 -24.16 11.82
N ASN A 151 -2.60 -24.23 11.22
CA ASN A 151 -1.33 -23.82 11.82
C ASN A 151 -1.43 -22.36 12.29
N CYS A 152 -1.53 -22.17 13.59
CA CYS A 152 -1.71 -20.88 14.23
C CYS A 152 -0.52 -20.59 15.14
N HIS A 153 -0.21 -19.32 15.28
CA HIS A 153 0.79 -18.83 16.21
C HIS A 153 0.07 -18.12 17.36
N GLY A 154 0.33 -18.56 18.58
CA GLY A 154 -0.10 -17.84 19.79
C GLY A 154 0.99 -16.84 20.16
N SER A 155 0.63 -15.57 20.34
CA SER A 155 1.60 -14.54 20.75
C SER A 155 1.05 -13.79 21.96
N GLY A 156 1.91 -13.57 22.96
CA GLY A 156 1.58 -12.78 24.14
C GLY A 156 1.63 -11.26 23.89
N PRO A 157 1.14 -10.45 24.85
CA PRO A 157 0.92 -9.00 24.71
C PRO A 157 2.15 -8.15 24.36
N ASN A 158 3.37 -8.69 24.46
CA ASN A 158 4.63 -7.94 24.33
C ASN A 158 5.56 -8.44 23.22
N SER A 159 5.02 -9.03 22.16
CA SER A 159 5.82 -9.43 21.00
C SER A 159 6.09 -8.20 20.11
N PRO A 160 7.35 -7.72 19.98
CA PRO A 160 7.67 -6.53 19.19
C PRO A 160 7.31 -6.69 17.71
N GLU A 161 7.26 -7.93 17.23
CA GLU A 161 6.84 -8.29 15.88
C GLU A 161 5.39 -7.90 15.58
N TYR A 162 4.51 -7.85 16.58
CA TYR A 162 3.09 -7.55 16.43
C TYR A 162 2.70 -6.21 17.07
N GLY A 163 3.59 -5.20 17.06
CA GLY A 163 3.32 -3.88 17.65
C GLY A 163 2.04 -3.18 17.15
N PHE A 164 1.53 -3.53 15.96
CA PHE A 164 0.22 -3.05 15.47
C PHE A 164 -0.99 -3.68 16.22
N LEU A 165 -0.77 -4.77 16.95
CA LEU A 165 -1.74 -5.46 17.82
C LEU A 165 -1.58 -5.09 19.29
N ALA A 166 -0.63 -4.21 19.65
CA ALA A 166 -0.30 -3.84 21.03
C ALA A 166 -1.47 -3.23 21.85
N ARG A 167 -2.66 -3.05 21.26
CA ARG A 167 -3.89 -2.69 21.98
C ARG A 167 -4.70 -3.89 22.50
N LYS A 168 -4.28 -5.13 22.22
CA LYS A 168 -5.02 -6.34 22.61
C LYS A 168 -4.17 -7.16 23.58
N ASP A 169 -4.72 -7.43 24.76
CA ASP A 169 -3.99 -8.12 25.84
C ASP A 169 -3.60 -9.56 25.46
N LYS A 170 -4.41 -10.28 24.69
CA LYS A 170 -4.13 -11.65 24.22
C LYS A 170 -4.85 -11.93 22.89
N PHE A 171 -4.18 -12.57 21.93
CA PHE A 171 -4.79 -12.91 20.64
C PHE A 171 -4.17 -14.17 20.00
N CYS A 172 -4.95 -14.84 19.15
CA CYS A 172 -4.44 -15.91 18.26
C CYS A 172 -4.26 -15.36 16.86
N ILE A 173 -3.11 -15.66 16.23
CA ILE A 173 -2.84 -15.27 14.84
C ILE A 173 -2.84 -16.51 13.97
N LEU A 174 -3.67 -16.47 12.93
CA LEU A 174 -3.48 -17.30 11.75
C LEU A 174 -2.82 -16.44 10.68
N SER A 175 -1.58 -16.76 10.32
CA SER A 175 -0.93 -16.13 9.18
C SER A 175 -1.27 -16.87 7.90
N PHE A 176 -1.58 -16.10 6.87
CA PHE A 176 -1.69 -16.59 5.52
C PHE A 176 -0.76 -15.77 4.66
N ASP A 177 0.30 -16.41 4.22
CA ASP A 177 1.16 -15.84 3.22
C ASP A 177 0.36 -15.77 1.92
N ARG A 178 0.36 -14.59 1.31
CA ARG A 178 -0.61 -14.34 0.27
C ARG A 178 -0.31 -15.16 -0.98
N GLN A 179 -1.24 -16.10 -1.22
CA GLN A 179 -1.78 -16.52 -2.50
C GLN A 179 -1.14 -15.84 -3.73
N ARG A 180 -0.22 -16.59 -4.37
CA ARG A 180 -0.40 -16.92 -5.79
C ARG A 180 -1.90 -17.04 -6.07
N ARG A 181 -2.39 -16.29 -7.04
CA ARG A 181 -3.26 -16.93 -8.02
C ARG A 181 -2.34 -17.61 -9.00
#